data_AF-A0A0H5Q4C4-F1
#
_entry.id   AF-A0A0H5Q4C4-F1
#
_cell.length_a   1.000
_cell.length_b   1.000
_cell.length_c   1.000
_cell.angle_alpha   90.00
_cell.angle_beta   90.00
_cell.angle_gamma   90.00
#
_symmetry.space_group_name_H-M   'P 1'
#
loop_
_entity.id
_entity.type
_entity.pdbx_description
1 polymer ?
#
loop_
_entity_poly.entity_id
_entity_poly.type
_entity_poly.pdbx_seq_one_letter_code
_entity_poly.pdbx_strand_id
1 'polypeptide(L)' 'MMDAPETVMVHLECKKCTMTATCVNTWAAHDLWAKHMDTHDDVTAYHTWSWIAVQLPFMPSE' A
#
# COMPACT_ATOMS: atom_id res chain seq x y z
N MET A 1 13.30 -16.77 -19.95
CA MET A 1 13.27 -15.35 -19.52
C MET A 1 13.13 -15.38 -18.02
N MET A 2 13.95 -14.66 -17.26
CA MET A 2 13.70 -14.53 -15.82
C MET A 2 12.50 -13.59 -15.67
N ASP A 3 11.45 -14.03 -14.97
CA ASP A 3 10.31 -13.17 -14.69
C ASP A 3 10.77 -11.94 -13.93
N ALA A 4 10.25 -10.76 -14.30
CA ALA A 4 10.59 -9.52 -13.63
C ALA A 4 10.14 -9.57 -12.16
N PRO A 5 10.89 -8.98 -11.21
CA PRO A 5 10.48 -8.95 -9.81
C PRO A 5 9.08 -8.31 -9.67
N GLU A 6 8.15 -9.09 -9.14
CA GLU A 6 6.80 -8.64 -8.79
C GLU A 6 6.78 -8.23 -7.32
N THR A 7 6.21 -7.05 -7.04
CA THR A 7 5.99 -6.56 -5.68
C THR A 7 4.52 -6.29 -5.46
N VAL A 8 3.92 -6.94 -4.46
CA VAL A 8 2.54 -6.64 -4.07
C VAL A 8 2.53 -5.31 -3.31
N MET A 9 1.77 -4.36 -3.82
CA MET A 9 1.55 -3.05 -3.21
C MET A 9 0.16 -2.99 -2.57
N VAL A 10 0.00 -2.14 -1.58
CA VAL A 10 -1.29 -1.82 -0.96
C VAL A 10 -1.47 -0.32 -0.87
N HIS A 11 -2.69 0.14 -1.11
CA HIS A 11 -3.15 1.47 -0.75
C HIS A 11 -4.18 1.39 0.36
N LEU A 12 -4.10 2.36 1.26
CA LEU A 12 -4.94 2.48 2.44
C LEU A 12 -5.42 3.93 2.53
N GLU A 13 -6.73 4.13 2.59
CA GLU A 13 -7.37 5.44 2.66
C GLU A 13 -8.30 5.50 3.86
N CYS A 14 -8.03 6.39 4.81
CA CYS A 14 -8.86 6.57 5.99
C CYS A 14 -10.15 7.31 5.63
N LYS A 15 -11.30 6.86 6.15
CA LYS A 15 -12.60 7.54 5.98
C LYS A 15 -12.85 8.63 7.02
N LYS A 16 -12.04 8.68 8.09
CA LYS A 16 -12.21 9.58 9.24
C LYS A 16 -11.30 10.81 9.15
N CYS A 17 -10.12 10.65 8.55
CA CYS A 17 -9.20 11.75 8.26
C CYS A 17 -8.71 11.65 6.81
N THR A 18 -7.99 12.66 6.34
CA THR A 18 -7.48 12.72 4.96
C THR A 18 -6.18 11.92 4.75
N MET A 19 -5.81 11.03 5.69
CA MET A 19 -4.56 10.28 5.60
C MET A 19 -4.68 9.12 4.61
N THR A 20 -3.69 9.02 3.73
CA THR A 20 -3.53 7.90 2.80
C THR A 20 -2.12 7.34 2.90
N ALA A 21 -1.97 6.05 2.58
CA ALA A 21 -0.67 5.38 2.53
C ALA A 21 -0.61 4.46 1.31
N THR A 22 0.51 4.53 0.58
CA THR A 22 0.87 3.56 -0.47
C THR A 22 2.19 2.92 -0.10
N CYS A 23 2.21 1.60 0.07
CA CYS A 23 3.38 0.88 0.57
C CYS A 23 3.44 -0.55 0.03
N VAL A 24 4.58 -1.21 0.24
CA VAL A 24 4.71 -2.65 -0.02
C VAL A 24 3.80 -3.39 0.96
N ASN A 25 3.03 -4.34 0.45
CA ASN A 25 2.07 -5.13 1.22
C ASN A 25 2.82 -6.09 2.17
N THR A 26 3.14 -5.59 3.36
CA THR A 26 3.89 -6.29 4.41
C THR A 26 3.14 -6.22 5.73
N TRP A 27 3.41 -7.17 6.64
CA TRP A 27 2.85 -7.13 8.00
C TRP A 27 3.15 -5.83 8.73
N ALA A 28 4.38 -5.31 8.61
CA ALA A 28 4.77 -4.05 9.23
C ALA A 28 3.94 -2.86 8.72
N ALA A 29 3.58 -2.85 7.43
CA ALA A 29 2.70 -1.82 6.87
C ALA A 29 1.29 -1.90 7.47
N HIS A 30 0.73 -3.11 7.60
CA HIS A 30 -0.57 -3.32 8.23
C HIS A 30 -0.56 -2.97 9.71
N ASP A 31 0.50 -3.29 10.46
CA ASP A 31 0.62 -2.92 11.87
C ASP A 31 0.66 -1.41 12.08
N LEU A 32 1.36 -0.68 11.21
CA LEU A 32 1.40 0.78 11.26
C LEU A 32 0.04 1.38 10.90
N TRP A 33 -0.67 0.82 9.93
CA TRP A 33 -2.02 1.24 9.59
C TRP A 33 -3.01 0.94 10.72
N ALA A 34 -2.94 -0.23 11.34
CA ALA A 34 -3.77 -0.59 12.49
C ALA A 34 -3.60 0.41 13.64
N LYS A 35 -2.35 0.78 13.98
CA LYS A 35 -2.06 1.83 14.97
C LYS A 35 -2.64 3.19 14.61
N HIS A 36 -2.68 3.53 13.32
CA HIS A 36 -3.39 4.73 12.88
C HIS A 36 -4.89 4.59 13.11
N MET A 37 -5.50 3.47 12.72
CA MET A 37 -6.93 3.24 12.87
C MET A 37 -7.39 3.18 14.34
N ASP A 38 -6.52 2.76 15.26
CA ASP A 38 -6.77 2.83 16.71
C ASP A 38 -7.03 4.26 17.21
N THR A 39 -6.59 5.29 16.47
CA THR A 39 -6.87 6.70 16.80
C THR A 39 -8.28 7.16 16.44
N HIS A 40 -9.06 6.33 15.74
CA HIS A 40 -10.34 6.69 15.14
C HIS A 40 -11.55 5.98 15.77
N ASP A 41 -11.37 5.20 16.85
CA ASP A 41 -12.39 4.39 17.54
C ASP A 41 -13.20 3.44 16.61
N ASP A 42 -12.75 3.25 15.37
CA ASP A 42 -13.35 2.39 14.36
C ASP A 42 -12.28 1.86 13.41
N VAL A 43 -11.83 0.64 13.67
CA VAL A 43 -10.75 0.00 12.91
C VAL A 43 -11.13 -0.38 11.47
N THR A 44 -12.42 -0.29 11.12
CA THR A 44 -12.93 -0.69 9.80
C THR A 44 -13.19 0.50 8.87
N ALA A 45 -13.02 1.73 9.38
CA ALA A 45 -13.32 2.96 8.66
C ALA A 45 -12.23 3.34 7.64
N TYR A 46 -11.90 2.44 6.71
CA TYR A 46 -10.95 2.69 5.64
C TYR A 46 -11.35 2.00 4.32
N HIS A 47 -10.73 2.42 3.22
CA HIS A 47 -10.71 1.73 1.94
C HIS A 47 -9.34 1.11 1.70
N THR A 48 -9.31 -0.03 1.01
CA THR A 48 -8.07 -0.69 0.65
C THR A 48 -8.16 -1.32 -0.73
N TRP A 49 -7.05 -1.25 -1.47
CA TRP A 49 -6.87 -2.00 -2.71
C TRP A 49 -5.40 -2.38 -2.86
N SER A 50 -5.15 -3.48 -3.55
CA SER A 50 -3.82 -4.01 -3.80
C SER A 50 -3.59 -4.23 -5.29
N TRP A 51 -2.36 -4.02 -5.74
CA TRP A 51 -1.94 -4.29 -7.11
C TRP A 51 -0.53 -4.87 -7.11
N ILE A 52 -0.14 -5.47 -8.24
CA ILE A 52 1.22 -5.94 -8.45
C ILE A 52 1.98 -4.84 -9.20
N ALA A 53 3.07 -4.36 -8.60
CA ALA A 53 4.05 -3.54 -9.27
C ALA A 53 5.10 -4.46 -9.92
N VAL A 54 5.28 -4.31 -11.22
CA VAL A 54 6.27 -5.06 -12.00
C VAL A 54 7.45 -4.13 -12.28
N GLN A 55 8.65 -4.54 -11.91
CA GLN A 55 9.85 -3.76 -12.21
C GLN A 55 10.15 -3.83 -13.71
N LEU A 56 10.08 -2.68 -14.38
CA LEU A 56 10.48 -2.56 -15.78
C LEU A 56 11.97 -2.20 -15.89
N PRO A 57 12.69 -2.67 -16.94
CA PRO A 57 14.01 -2.16 -17.23
C PRO A 57 13.95 -0.66 -17.49
N PHE A 58 14.95 0.07 -16.98
CA PHE A 58 15.08 1.50 -17.24
C PHE A 58 15.33 1.71 -18.74
N MET A 59 14.41 2.41 -19.41
CA MET A 59 14.58 2.85 -20.79
C MET A 59 14.82 4.36 -20.78
N PRO A 60 16.01 4.86 -21.15
CA PRO A 60 16.25 6.29 -21.26
C PRO A 60 15.34 6.89 -22.36
N SER A 61 14.78 8.07 -22.11
CA SER A 61 14.03 8.83 -23.12
C SER A 61 14.98 9.34 -24.20
N GLU A 62 14.66 9.07 -25.47
CA GLU A 62 15.35 9.62 -26.65
C GLU A 62 15.27 11.15 -26.73
#